data_AF-A0A2R6IHB2-F1
#
_entry.id   AF-A0A2R6IHB2-F1
#
_cell.length_a   1.000
_cell.length_b   1.000
_cell.length_c   1.000
_cell.angle_alpha   90.00
_cell.angle_beta   90.00
_cell.angle_gamma   90.00
#
_symmetry.space_group_name_H-M   'P 1'
#
loop_
_entity.id
_entity.type
_entity.pdbx_description
1 polymer ?
#
loop_
_entity_poly.entity_id
_entity_poly.type
_entity_poly.pdbx_seq_one_letter_code
_entity_poly.pdbx_strand_id
1 'polypeptide(L)'
;MRPGEILHCHEGWVDWGRGGLEVPALEPCVCQDYRERLEKARSLSIPDREKEVLVALCPAGDRVDLTDVFTRDTAVLEETVASLESKELVTADTLSETELTAKGRLVVSDRLDEVND
;
A
#
# COMPACT_ATOMS: atom_id res chain seq x y z
N MET A 1 16.32 22.75 -10.12
CA MET A 1 15.88 22.88 -8.72
C MET A 1 14.43 23.35 -8.76
N ARG A 2 13.49 22.51 -8.32
CA ARG A 2 12.06 22.86 -8.33
C ARG A 2 11.72 23.60 -7.03
N PRO A 3 10.93 24.69 -7.06
CA PRO A 3 10.69 25.52 -5.87
C PRO A 3 10.09 24.79 -4.65
N GLY A 4 9.42 23.65 -4.85
CA GLY A 4 8.90 22.82 -3.75
C GLY A 4 9.95 22.06 -2.95
N GLU A 5 11.17 21.90 -3.46
CA GLU A 5 12.27 21.19 -2.79
C GLU A 5 12.99 22.07 -1.75
N ILE A 6 12.76 23.38 -1.77
CA ILE A 6 13.40 24.33 -0.84
C ILE A 6 12.69 24.32 0.54
N LEU A 7 11.46 23.81 0.62
CA LEU A 7 10.63 23.88 1.83
C LEU A 7 10.98 22.85 2.92
N HIS A 8 11.97 21.97 2.71
CA HIS A 8 12.26 20.84 3.61
C HIS A 8 13.70 20.80 4.15
N CYS A 9 14.44 21.91 4.08
CA CYS A 9 15.68 22.04 4.87
C CYS A 9 15.32 22.14 6.36
N HIS A 10 15.54 21.05 7.11
CA HIS A 10 15.34 21.02 8.55
C HIS A 10 16.59 21.56 9.27
N GLU A 11 16.44 22.38 10.32
CA GLU A 11 17.59 22.95 11.05
C GLU A 11 18.57 21.89 11.60
N GLY A 12 18.07 20.68 11.86
CA GLY A 12 18.89 19.55 12.34
C GLY A 12 19.82 18.93 11.30
N TRP A 13 19.74 19.34 10.03
CA TRP A 13 20.66 18.90 8.97
C TRP A 13 21.86 19.83 8.81
N VAL A 14 21.86 20.98 9.50
CA VAL A 14 22.95 21.95 9.40
C VAL A 14 23.85 21.82 10.64
N ASP A 15 25.06 21.32 10.45
CA ASP A 15 26.11 21.41 11.46
C ASP A 15 26.76 22.79 11.35
N TRP A 16 26.25 23.73 12.15
CA TRP A 16 26.78 25.09 12.26
C TRP A 16 28.21 25.16 12.83
N GLY A 17 28.69 24.10 13.48
CA GLY A 17 30.05 24.00 14.02
C GLY A 17 31.08 23.56 12.98
N ARG A 18 30.68 22.75 11.99
CA ARG A 18 31.55 22.29 10.90
C ARG A 18 31.30 22.98 9.55
N GLY A 19 30.24 23.77 9.44
CA GLY A 19 29.84 24.40 8.17
C GLY A 19 29.38 23.37 7.14
N GLY A 20 28.75 22.28 7.59
CA GLY A 20 28.34 21.15 6.76
C GLY A 20 26.83 20.92 6.76
N LEU A 21 26.33 20.35 5.67
CA LEU A 21 24.95 19.88 5.52
C LEU A 21 24.95 18.35 5.53
N GLU A 22 24.33 17.73 6.53
CA GLU A 22 24.09 16.29 6.56
C GLU A 22 22.62 16.01 6.20
N VAL A 23 22.41 15.64 4.92
CA VAL A 23 21.10 15.21 4.44
C VAL A 23 20.97 13.70 4.66
N PRO A 24 19.99 13.22 5.45
CA PRO A 24 19.78 11.79 5.64
C PRO A 24 19.45 11.08 4.32
N ALA A 25 19.81 9.79 4.21
CA ALA A 25 19.55 8.99 3.01
C ALA A 25 18.04 8.80 2.67
N LEU A 26 17.16 8.98 3.66
CA LEU A 26 15.72 9.09 3.48
C LEU A 26 15.22 10.35 4.17
N GLU A 27 14.44 11.17 3.49
CA GLU A 27 13.84 12.35 4.12
C GLU A 27 12.91 11.89 5.27
N PRO A 28 13.07 12.41 6.50
CA PRO A 28 12.27 12.01 7.67
C PRO A 28 10.76 12.15 7.47
N CYS A 29 10.33 13.11 6.65
CA CYS A 29 8.92 13.28 6.27
C CYS A 29 8.37 12.06 5.50
N VAL A 30 9.16 11.48 4.59
CA VAL A 30 8.77 10.28 3.84
C VAL A 30 8.61 9.07 4.77
N CYS A 31 9.50 8.92 5.75
CA CYS A 31 9.39 7.89 6.78
C CYS A 31 8.12 8.05 7.63
N GLN A 32 7.78 9.29 8.02
CA GLN A 32 6.60 9.56 8.83
C GLN A 32 5.31 9.31 8.03
N ASP A 33 5.21 9.85 6.81
CA ASP A 33 4.06 9.65 5.94
C ASP A 33 3.81 8.16 5.64
N TYR A 34 4.89 7.40 5.41
CA TYR A 34 4.81 5.95 5.23
C TYR A 34 4.27 5.26 6.49
N ARG A 35 4.79 5.59 7.67
CA ARG A 35 4.35 5.01 8.94
C ARG A 35 2.89 5.32 9.25
N GLU A 36 2.45 6.55 9.04
CA GLU A 36 1.04 6.93 9.26
C GLU A 36 0.09 6.17 8.32
N ARG A 37 0.50 5.98 7.05
CA ARG A 37 -0.28 5.18 6.08
C ARG A 37 -0.31 3.71 6.46
N LEU A 38 0.81 3.18 6.98
CA LEU A 38 0.92 1.79 7.44
C LEU A 38 0.05 1.54 8.69
N GLU A 39 0.05 2.45 9.66
CA GLU A 39 -0.80 2.34 10.85
C GLU A 39 -2.28 2.37 10.49
N LYS A 40 -2.68 3.26 9.57
CA LYS A 40 -4.04 3.30 9.02
C LYS A 40 -4.40 1.98 8.33
N ALA A 41 -3.50 1.43 7.53
CA ALA A 41 -3.66 0.13 6.88
C ALA A 41 -3.87 -1.01 7.90
N ARG A 42 -3.07 -1.05 8.98
CA ARG A 42 -3.16 -2.06 10.05
C ARG A 42 -4.47 -1.99 10.83
N SER A 43 -5.02 -0.79 11.04
CA SER A 43 -6.30 -0.62 11.72
C SER A 43 -7.52 -1.15 10.95
N LEU A 44 -7.36 -1.49 9.66
CA LEU A 44 -8.47 -2.01 8.86
C LEU A 44 -8.79 -3.46 9.22
N SER A 45 -10.05 -3.68 9.61
CA SER A 45 -10.62 -5.01 9.74
C SER A 45 -10.85 -5.61 8.36
N ILE A 46 -10.04 -6.61 8.03
CA ILE A 46 -10.10 -7.36 6.79
C ILE A 46 -10.33 -8.83 7.15
N PRO A 47 -11.52 -9.39 6.87
CA PRO A 47 -11.78 -10.81 7.08
C PRO A 47 -10.89 -11.67 6.17
N ASP A 48 -10.65 -12.93 6.56
CA ASP A 48 -9.69 -13.79 5.86
C ASP A 48 -10.00 -13.96 4.36
N ARG A 49 -11.29 -14.00 4.03
CA ARG A 49 -11.76 -14.04 2.65
C ARG A 49 -11.31 -12.85 1.79
N GLU A 50 -11.33 -11.65 2.36
CA GLU A 50 -10.83 -10.46 1.67
C GLU A 50 -9.30 -10.49 1.56
N LYS A 51 -8.59 -11.06 2.56
CA LYS A 51 -7.14 -11.24 2.48
C LYS A 51 -6.74 -12.18 1.35
N GLU A 52 -7.45 -13.29 1.18
CA GLU A 52 -7.21 -14.25 0.08
C GLU A 52 -7.29 -13.55 -1.29
N VAL A 53 -8.32 -12.71 -1.50
CA VAL A 53 -8.47 -11.94 -2.75
C VAL A 53 -7.34 -10.92 -2.91
N LEU A 54 -6.98 -10.19 -1.85
CA LEU A 54 -5.88 -9.21 -1.92
C LEU A 54 -4.52 -9.86 -2.21
N VAL A 55 -4.25 -11.05 -1.66
CA VAL A 55 -3.03 -11.82 -1.94
C VAL A 55 -3.04 -12.37 -3.37
N ALA A 56 -4.18 -12.89 -3.84
CA ALA A 56 -4.32 -13.32 -5.23
C ALA A 56 -4.09 -12.17 -6.23
N LEU A 57 -4.54 -10.97 -5.89
CA LEU A 57 -4.33 -9.75 -6.66
C LEU A 57 -2.94 -9.12 -6.48
N CYS A 58 -2.01 -9.76 -5.77
CA CYS A 58 -0.66 -9.27 -5.55
C CYS A 58 0.32 -9.97 -6.50
N PRO A 59 0.50 -9.49 -7.74
CA PRO A 59 1.36 -10.14 -8.70
C PRO A 59 2.75 -9.50 -8.62
N ALA A 60 3.78 -10.28 -8.92
CA ALA A 60 5.10 -9.72 -9.17
C ALA A 60 5.20 -9.01 -10.54
N GLY A 61 4.12 -8.90 -11.34
CA GLY A 61 4.17 -8.22 -12.64
C GLY A 61 2.94 -8.27 -13.57
N ASP A 62 1.95 -9.16 -13.40
CA ASP A 62 0.82 -9.32 -14.37
C ASP A 62 -0.58 -9.13 -13.76
N ARG A 63 -1.54 -8.65 -14.56
CA ARG A 63 -2.97 -8.60 -14.21
C ARG A 63 -3.51 -10.02 -13.97
N VAL A 64 -4.28 -10.21 -12.89
CA VAL A 64 -4.84 -11.51 -12.49
C VAL A 64 -6.33 -11.51 -12.76
N ASP A 65 -6.82 -12.48 -13.54
CA ASP A 65 -8.25 -12.74 -13.64
C ASP A 65 -8.71 -13.52 -12.40
N LEU A 66 -9.51 -12.87 -11.56
CA LEU A 66 -10.04 -13.46 -10.33
C LEU A 66 -10.94 -14.67 -10.60
N THR A 67 -11.59 -14.74 -11.76
CA THR A 67 -12.48 -15.87 -12.10
C THR A 67 -11.70 -17.15 -12.41
N ASP A 68 -10.46 -17.02 -12.87
CA ASP A 68 -9.56 -18.16 -13.08
C ASP A 68 -8.93 -18.65 -11.76
N VAL A 69 -8.69 -17.74 -10.81
CA VAL A 69 -8.10 -18.08 -9.50
C VAL A 69 -9.14 -18.67 -8.54
N PHE A 70 -10.37 -18.17 -8.58
CA PHE A 70 -11.43 -18.58 -7.66
C PHE A 70 -12.55 -19.32 -8.41
N THR A 71 -12.66 -20.63 -8.18
CA THR A 71 -13.76 -21.47 -8.73
C THR A 71 -15.12 -21.24 -8.05
N ARG A 72 -15.25 -20.19 -7.22
CA ARG A 72 -16.43 -19.90 -6.41
C ARG A 72 -17.49 -19.13 -7.20
N ASP A 73 -18.69 -19.07 -6.62
CA ASP A 73 -19.81 -18.29 -7.11
C ASP A 73 -19.41 -16.82 -7.31
N THR A 74 -19.54 -16.37 -8.57
CA THR A 74 -19.13 -15.05 -9.06
C THR A 74 -19.80 -13.92 -8.27
N ALA A 75 -21.06 -14.08 -7.86
CA ALA A 75 -21.77 -13.05 -7.11
C ALA A 75 -21.10 -12.77 -5.76
N VAL A 76 -20.55 -13.80 -5.14
CA VAL A 76 -19.89 -13.68 -3.85
C VAL A 76 -18.51 -13.02 -4.03
N LEU A 77 -17.80 -13.30 -5.14
CA LEU A 77 -16.55 -12.62 -5.50
C LEU A 77 -16.78 -11.12 -5.73
N GLU A 78 -17.81 -10.76 -6.49
CA GLU A 78 -18.18 -9.37 -6.73
C GLU A 78 -18.50 -8.63 -5.42
N GLU A 79 -19.23 -9.26 -4.50
CA GLU A 79 -19.47 -8.71 -3.16
C GLU A 79 -18.16 -8.45 -2.40
N THR A 80 -17.19 -9.36 -2.52
CA THR A 80 -15.90 -9.22 -1.84
C THR A 80 -15.08 -8.09 -2.46
N VAL A 81 -15.05 -7.99 -3.78
CA VAL A 81 -14.37 -6.91 -4.50
C VAL A 81 -15.01 -5.56 -4.18
N ALA A 82 -16.34 -5.48 -4.14
CA ALA A 82 -17.05 -4.26 -3.73
C ALA A 82 -16.74 -3.85 -2.28
N SER A 83 -16.63 -4.81 -1.35
CA SER A 83 -16.19 -4.54 0.02
C SER A 83 -14.76 -3.98 0.07
N LEU A 84 -13.85 -4.56 -0.72
CA LEU A 84 -12.46 -4.11 -0.81
C LEU A 84 -12.33 -2.73 -1.47
N GLU A 85 -13.15 -2.46 -2.48
CA GLU A 85 -13.21 -1.16 -3.15
C GLU A 85 -13.73 -0.08 -2.21
N SER A 86 -14.77 -0.37 -1.42
CA SER A 86 -15.28 0.54 -0.39
C SER A 86 -14.23 0.89 0.68
N LYS A 87 -13.23 0.02 0.88
CA LYS A 87 -12.08 0.25 1.77
C LYS A 87 -10.89 0.93 1.06
N GLU A 88 -11.03 1.25 -0.22
CA GLU A 88 -10.02 1.84 -1.11
C GLU A 88 -8.79 0.95 -1.31
N LEU A 89 -8.96 -0.37 -1.20
CA LEU A 89 -7.85 -1.33 -1.31
C LEU A 89 -7.65 -1.83 -2.73
N VAL A 90 -8.73 -1.84 -3.52
CA VAL A 90 -8.72 -2.19 -4.94
C VAL A 90 -9.45 -1.14 -5.75
N THR A 91 -9.16 -1.10 -7.04
CA THR A 91 -9.99 -0.45 -8.07
C THR A 91 -10.50 -1.53 -8.99
N ALA A 92 -11.80 -1.57 -9.26
CA ALA A 92 -12.41 -2.62 -10.07
C ALA A 92 -13.46 -2.03 -11.02
N ASP A 93 -13.19 -2.09 -12.32
CA ASP A 93 -14.23 -1.93 -13.34
C ASP A 93 -14.94 -3.26 -13.61
N THR A 94 -14.17 -4.35 -13.61
CA THR A 94 -14.64 -5.74 -13.69
C THR A 94 -13.75 -6.66 -12.84
N LEU A 95 -14.16 -7.91 -12.60
CA LEU A 95 -13.34 -8.88 -11.86
C LEU A 95 -11.97 -9.14 -12.52
N SER A 96 -11.92 -9.13 -13.85
CA SER A 96 -10.69 -9.32 -14.63
C SER A 96 -9.82 -8.05 -14.70
N GLU A 97 -10.40 -6.89 -14.38
CA GLU A 97 -9.71 -5.59 -14.35
C GLU A 97 -9.49 -5.06 -12.94
N THR A 98 -9.65 -5.93 -11.93
CA THR A 98 -9.43 -5.57 -10.54
C THR A 98 -7.93 -5.42 -10.28
N GLU A 99 -7.53 -4.27 -9.73
CA GLU A 99 -6.14 -3.96 -9.42
C GLU A 99 -5.99 -3.47 -7.98
N LEU A 100 -4.86 -3.79 -7.34
CA LEU A 100 -4.54 -3.24 -6.03
C LEU A 100 -4.25 -1.74 -6.14
N THR A 101 -4.76 -0.97 -5.18
CA THR A 101 -4.32 0.41 -4.97
C THR A 101 -2.96 0.44 -4.25
N ALA A 102 -2.36 1.63 -4.12
CA ALA A 102 -1.18 1.80 -3.26
C ALA A 102 -1.44 1.36 -1.81
N LYS A 103 -2.66 1.61 -1.30
CA LYS A 103 -3.10 1.21 0.03
C LYS A 103 -3.28 -0.31 0.13
N GLY A 104 -3.89 -0.93 -0.86
CA GLY A 104 -4.01 -2.38 -0.96
C GLY A 104 -2.65 -3.08 -0.97
N ARG A 105 -1.71 -2.59 -1.78
CA ARG A 105 -0.33 -3.11 -1.81
C ARG A 105 0.36 -3.01 -0.45
N LEU A 106 0.25 -1.88 0.24
CA LEU A 106 0.80 -1.73 1.59
C LEU A 106 0.22 -2.74 2.58
N VAL A 107 -1.10 -2.92 2.56
CA VAL A 107 -1.80 -3.89 3.42
C VAL A 107 -1.35 -5.33 3.14
N VAL A 108 -1.16 -5.69 1.87
CA VAL A 108 -0.71 -7.03 1.49
C VAL A 108 0.73 -7.26 1.91
N SER A 109 1.63 -6.32 1.61
CA SER A 109 3.05 -6.43 1.99
C SER A 109 3.23 -6.57 3.50
N ASP A 110 2.57 -5.73 4.29
CA ASP A 110 2.63 -5.78 5.76
C ASP A 110 2.17 -7.13 6.33
N ARG A 111 1.11 -7.72 5.75
CA ARG A 111 0.56 -9.00 6.19
C ARG A 111 1.30 -10.22 5.65
N LEU A 112 1.99 -10.10 4.52
CA LEU A 112 2.88 -11.15 4.02
C LEU A 112 4.12 -11.27 4.89
N ASP A 113 4.61 -10.17 5.47
CA ASP A 113 5.71 -10.19 6.42
C ASP A 113 5.31 -10.93 7.72
N GLU A 114 4.07 -10.76 8.21
CA GLU A 114 3.56 -11.47 9.39
C GLU A 114 3.45 -13.01 9.22
N VAL A 115 3.38 -13.52 7.99
CA VAL A 115 3.27 -14.96 7.69
C VAL A 115 4.66 -15.61 7.52
N ASN A 116 5.70 -14.82 7.28
CA ASN A 116 7.06 -15.30 7.07
C ASN A 116 7.93 -15.32 8.35
N ASP A 117 7.39 -14.89 9.49
CA ASP A 117 7.96 -15.05 10.84
C ASP A 117 7.40 -16.29 11.57
#